data_AF-A0A2V7SE13-F1
#
_entry.id   AF-A0A2V7SE13-F1
#
_cell.length_a   1.000
_cell.length_b   1.000
_cell.length_c   1.000
_cell.angle_alpha   90.00
_cell.angle_beta   90.00
_cell.angle_gamma   90.00
#
_symmetry.space_group_name_H-M   'P 1'
#
loop_
_entity.id
_entity.type
_entity.pdbx_description
1 polymer ?
#
loop_
_entity_poly.entity_id
_entity_poly.type
_entity_poly.pdbx_seq_one_letter_code
_entity_poly.pdbx_strand_id
1 'polypeptide(L)'
;MSKLPVVLAITGASGAPYGVRLLEVLAIHNVPTWLMISSHGWRLLTEECGIKDDRELKRATGNDWTSVRVFDDKDRGAEPASGSASTAGMVICPCSMGTVAAVAHGTSRSLIERAADVVLKERRTLVLVPRETPLSLVHLRNLTLVAEAGAIVLPAAPGFYHKPEQVRDLVDFVVQRILDHLGLEVALVKRWGG
;
A
#
# COMPACT_ATOMS: atom_id res chain seq x y z
N MET A 1 -2.91 -17.35 -14.10
CA MET A 1 -2.69 -15.90 -14.31
C MET A 1 -1.19 -15.66 -14.35
N SER A 2 -0.67 -14.99 -15.37
CA SER A 2 0.70 -14.45 -15.29
C SER A 2 0.71 -13.48 -14.11
N LYS A 3 1.30 -13.87 -12.99
CA LYS A 3 1.21 -13.08 -11.76
C LYS A 3 2.22 -11.94 -11.85
N LEU A 4 1.88 -10.89 -12.59
CA LEU A 4 2.64 -9.64 -12.56
C LEU A 4 2.78 -9.18 -11.10
N PRO A 5 3.92 -8.59 -10.72
CA PRO A 5 4.13 -8.16 -9.36
C PRO A 5 3.19 -7.03 -8.96
N VAL A 6 2.66 -7.12 -7.74
CA VAL A 6 1.99 -6.00 -7.05
C VAL A 6 3.08 -5.16 -6.39
N VAL A 7 3.06 -3.86 -6.63
CA VAL A 7 3.94 -2.94 -5.92
C VAL A 7 3.30 -2.54 -4.60
N LEU A 8 3.98 -2.78 -3.48
CA LEU A 8 3.54 -2.35 -2.15
C LEU A 8 4.55 -1.35 -1.59
N ALA A 9 4.07 -0.16 -1.26
CA ALA A 9 4.83 0.86 -0.56
C ALA A 9 4.27 1.11 0.85
N ILE A 10 5.13 1.16 1.86
CA ILE A 10 4.78 1.56 3.23
C ILE A 10 5.41 2.93 3.49
N THR A 11 4.59 3.92 3.84
CA THR A 11 5.06 5.31 4.07
C THR A 11 4.71 5.82 5.46
N GLY A 12 5.16 7.04 5.78
CA GLY A 12 5.06 7.67 7.09
C GLY A 12 3.67 8.18 7.47
N ALA A 13 2.64 7.36 7.34
CA ALA A 13 1.38 7.54 8.03
C ALA A 13 1.24 6.44 9.08
N SER A 14 0.59 6.76 10.19
CA SER A 14 0.26 5.74 11.19
C SER A 14 -0.80 4.78 10.65
N GLY A 15 -0.83 3.56 11.16
CA GLY A 15 -1.55 2.44 10.55
C GLY A 15 -0.60 1.42 9.92
N ALA A 16 0.61 1.28 10.44
CA ALA A 16 1.56 0.25 10.05
C ALA A 16 0.93 -1.18 10.05
N PRO A 17 0.01 -1.54 10.97
CA PRO A 17 -0.68 -2.84 10.90
C PRO A 17 -1.38 -3.13 9.57
N TYR A 18 -1.90 -2.13 8.86
CA TYR A 18 -2.52 -2.33 7.53
C TYR A 18 -1.48 -2.77 6.49
N GLY A 19 -0.31 -2.13 6.48
CA GLY A 19 0.80 -2.48 5.57
C GLY A 19 1.38 -3.86 5.87
N VAL A 20 1.59 -4.17 7.16
CA VAL A 20 2.06 -5.49 7.61
C VAL A 20 1.07 -6.58 7.22
N ARG A 21 -0.21 -6.38 7.51
CA ARG A 21 -1.25 -7.37 7.20
C ARG A 21 -1.43 -7.59 5.70
N LEU A 22 -1.37 -6.52 4.90
CA LEU A 22 -1.40 -6.65 3.44
C LEU A 22 -0.20 -7.45 2.93
N LEU A 23 1.01 -7.16 3.41
CA LEU A 23 2.22 -7.90 3.04
C LEU A 23 2.15 -9.38 3.46
N GLU A 24 1.67 -9.67 4.67
CA GLU A 24 1.42 -11.04 5.15
C GLU A 24 0.51 -11.81 4.19
N VAL A 25 -0.60 -11.20 3.78
CA VAL A 25 -1.56 -11.84 2.88
C VAL A 25 -0.96 -12.06 1.49
N LEU A 26 -0.25 -11.08 0.94
CA LEU A 26 0.43 -11.23 -0.36
C LEU A 26 1.49 -12.34 -0.32
N ALA A 27 2.27 -12.41 0.75
CA ALA A 27 3.31 -13.42 0.94
C ALA A 27 2.74 -14.83 1.09
N ILE A 28 1.78 -15.04 2.01
CA ILE A 28 1.16 -16.35 2.26
C ILE A 28 0.46 -16.90 1.01
N HIS A 29 -0.14 -16.04 0.19
CA HIS A 29 -0.80 -16.43 -1.05
C HIS A 29 0.15 -16.48 -2.28
N ASN A 30 1.46 -16.34 -2.07
CA ASN A 30 2.49 -16.35 -3.11
C ASN A 30 2.13 -15.40 -4.27
N VAL A 31 1.73 -14.17 -3.93
CA VAL A 31 1.56 -13.09 -4.88
C VAL A 31 2.93 -12.42 -5.07
N PRO A 32 3.48 -12.39 -6.30
CA PRO A 32 4.71 -11.65 -6.58
C PRO A 32 4.55 -10.20 -6.12
N THR A 33 5.45 -9.75 -5.27
CA THR A 33 5.33 -8.47 -4.57
C THR A 33 6.64 -7.73 -4.64
N TRP A 34 6.58 -6.46 -5.02
CA TRP A 34 7.70 -5.52 -4.99
C TRP A 34 7.49 -4.57 -3.82
N LEU A 35 8.28 -4.75 -2.76
CA LEU A 35 8.15 -4.02 -1.51
C LEU A 35 9.11 -2.82 -1.47
N MET A 36 8.59 -1.66 -1.10
CA MET A 36 9.36 -0.46 -0.78
C MET A 36 8.87 0.11 0.55
N ILE A 37 9.79 0.61 1.37
CA ILE A 37 9.46 1.21 2.66
C ILE A 37 10.26 2.50 2.79
N SER A 38 9.57 3.63 2.99
CA SER A 38 10.27 4.90 3.20
C SER A 38 10.91 4.95 4.59
N SER A 39 11.85 5.87 4.80
CA SER A 39 12.47 6.08 6.13
C SER A 39 11.43 6.36 7.22
N HIS A 40 10.37 7.11 6.90
CA HIS A 40 9.27 7.36 7.81
C HIS A 40 8.37 6.12 7.96
N GLY A 41 8.19 5.31 6.91
CA GLY A 41 7.49 4.01 7.03
C GLY A 41 8.18 3.08 8.02
N TRP A 42 9.51 2.97 7.98
CA TRP A 42 10.29 2.21 8.96
C TRP A 42 10.11 2.72 10.39
N ARG A 43 10.09 4.04 10.58
CA ARG A 43 9.84 4.64 11.89
C ARG A 43 8.49 4.21 12.46
N LEU A 44 7.43 4.26 11.65
CA LEU A 44 6.08 3.88 12.10
C LEU A 44 5.95 2.36 12.32
N LEU A 45 6.62 1.53 11.52
CA LEU A 45 6.72 0.08 11.77
C LEU A 45 7.37 -0.22 13.13
N THR A 46 8.42 0.53 13.48
CA THR A 46 9.08 0.38 14.79
C THR A 46 8.18 0.86 15.93
N GLU A 47 7.57 2.04 15.80
CA GLU A 47 6.74 2.65 16.86
C GLU A 47 5.43 1.88 17.10
N GLU A 48 4.78 1.38 16.05
CA GLU A 48 3.43 0.79 16.15
C GLU A 48 3.42 -0.74 16.17
N CYS A 49 4.46 -1.39 15.64
CA CYS A 49 4.52 -2.85 15.53
C CYS A 49 5.78 -3.45 16.17
N GLY A 50 6.73 -2.63 16.63
CA GLY A 50 8.00 -3.10 17.17
C GLY A 50 8.92 -3.71 16.10
N ILE A 51 8.66 -3.46 14.82
CA ILE A 51 9.39 -4.03 13.67
C ILE A 51 10.47 -3.05 13.23
N LYS A 52 11.74 -3.46 13.30
CA LYS A 52 12.91 -2.58 13.11
C LYS A 52 13.61 -2.77 11.78
N ASP A 53 13.49 -3.94 11.18
CA ASP A 53 14.20 -4.31 9.96
C ASP A 53 13.43 -5.33 9.13
N ASP A 54 13.96 -5.64 7.94
CA ASP A 54 13.38 -6.59 7.00
C ASP A 54 13.26 -8.01 7.58
N ARG A 55 14.14 -8.41 8.50
CA ARG A 55 14.11 -9.75 9.10
C ARG A 55 12.94 -9.87 10.05
N GLU A 56 12.71 -8.87 10.88
CA GLU A 56 11.55 -8.81 11.77
C GLU A 56 10.25 -8.68 10.98
N LEU A 57 10.22 -7.87 9.92
CA LEU A 57 9.04 -7.74 9.06
C LEU A 57 8.73 -9.08 8.39
N LYS A 58 9.74 -9.73 7.80
CA LYS A 58 9.60 -11.06 7.20
C LYS A 58 9.04 -12.08 8.18
N ARG A 59 9.49 -12.04 9.44
CA ARG A 59 8.94 -12.90 10.50
C ARG A 59 7.48 -12.60 10.80
N ALA A 60 7.13 -11.32 10.91
CA ALA A 60 5.76 -10.88 11.17
C ALA A 60 4.80 -11.25 10.02
N THR A 61 5.31 -11.41 8.80
CA THR A 61 4.53 -11.70 7.59
C THR A 61 4.64 -13.15 7.11
N GLY A 62 4.91 -14.12 8.00
CA GLY A 62 4.86 -15.56 7.68
C GLY A 62 6.18 -16.24 7.32
N ASN A 63 7.33 -15.55 7.43
CA ASN A 63 8.69 -16.05 7.15
C ASN A 63 9.01 -16.45 5.70
N ASP A 64 8.03 -16.66 4.83
CA ASP A 64 8.24 -16.99 3.42
C ASP A 64 8.12 -15.73 2.54
N TRP A 65 9.26 -15.28 2.02
CA TRP A 65 9.36 -14.15 1.08
C TRP A 65 9.87 -14.60 -0.29
N THR A 66 9.67 -15.86 -0.67
CA THR A 66 10.05 -16.35 -2.01
C THR A 66 9.35 -15.56 -3.13
N SER A 67 8.18 -14.97 -2.87
CA SER A 67 7.47 -14.09 -3.79
C SER A 67 7.70 -12.58 -3.56
N VAL A 68 8.52 -12.18 -2.58
CA VAL A 68 8.71 -10.77 -2.19
C VAL A 68 10.11 -10.30 -2.56
N ARG A 69 10.20 -9.20 -3.31
CA ARG A 69 11.46 -8.51 -3.63
C ARG A 69 11.46 -7.11 -3.05
N VAL A 70 12.44 -6.81 -2.21
CA VAL A 70 12.57 -5.50 -1.56
C VAL A 70 13.43 -4.58 -2.42
N PHE A 71 13.04 -3.31 -2.49
CA PHE A 71 13.79 -2.25 -3.15
C PHE A 71 14.02 -1.08 -2.17
N ASP A 72 15.20 -0.48 -2.25
CA ASP A 72 15.50 0.75 -1.52
C ASP A 72 14.74 1.92 -2.15
N ASP A 73 13.99 2.67 -1.33
CA ASP A 73 13.26 3.88 -1.77
C ASP A 73 14.19 4.96 -2.36
N LYS A 74 15.49 4.89 -2.07
CA LYS A 74 16.50 5.78 -2.65
C LYS A 74 16.99 5.34 -4.04
N ASP A 75 16.80 4.08 -4.42
CA ASP A 75 17.25 3.55 -5.71
C ASP A 75 16.26 3.89 -6.82
N ARG A 76 16.36 5.12 -7.34
CA ARG A 76 15.51 5.61 -8.44
C ARG A 76 15.81 4.96 -9.80
N GLY A 77 16.81 4.08 -9.89
CA GLY A 77 17.14 3.30 -11.09
C GLY A 77 16.53 1.89 -11.09
N ALA A 78 15.90 1.49 -9.99
CA ALA A 78 15.32 0.16 -9.84
C ALA A 78 14.13 -0.09 -10.81
N GLU A 79 13.80 -1.36 -11.03
CA GLU A 79 12.70 -1.78 -11.91
C GLU A 79 11.36 -1.04 -11.71
N PRO A 80 10.89 -0.73 -10.48
CA PRO A 80 9.64 0.03 -10.29
C PRO A 80 9.67 1.44 -10.91
N ALA A 81 10.85 1.99 -11.24
CA ALA A 81 10.99 3.30 -11.85
C ALA A 81 10.74 3.35 -13.36
N SER A 82 10.54 2.19 -14.00
CA SER A 82 10.34 2.07 -15.45
C SER A 82 8.95 1.59 -15.83
N GLY A 83 8.34 2.26 -16.82
CA GLY A 83 7.07 1.82 -17.41
C GLY A 83 7.19 0.51 -18.20
N SER A 84 8.37 0.15 -18.70
CA SER A 84 8.59 -1.13 -19.40
C SER A 84 8.49 -2.33 -18.46
N ALA A 85 8.73 -2.14 -17.17
CA ALA A 85 8.56 -3.15 -16.15
C ALA A 85 7.06 -3.31 -15.86
N SER A 86 6.46 -4.44 -16.25
CA SER A 86 5.02 -4.68 -16.10
C SER A 86 4.67 -5.06 -14.66
N THR A 87 3.66 -4.40 -14.10
CA THR A 87 3.15 -4.63 -12.74
C THR A 87 1.63 -4.80 -12.79
N ALA A 88 1.06 -5.53 -11.83
CA ALA A 88 -0.39 -5.68 -11.69
C ALA A 88 -1.06 -4.39 -11.19
N GLY A 89 -0.28 -3.51 -10.57
CA GLY A 89 -0.74 -2.28 -9.94
C GLY A 89 0.17 -1.92 -8.77
N MET A 90 -0.22 -0.88 -8.03
CA MET A 90 0.51 -0.40 -6.87
C MET A 90 -0.44 -0.02 -5.74
N VAL A 91 -0.01 -0.29 -4.52
CA VAL A 91 -0.67 0.16 -3.29
C VAL A 91 0.34 0.90 -2.42
N ILE A 92 -0.06 2.07 -1.91
CA ILE A 92 0.66 2.75 -0.83
C ILE A 92 -0.16 2.61 0.45
N CYS A 93 0.30 1.76 1.38
CA CYS A 93 -0.44 1.40 2.59
C CYS A 93 0.48 1.27 3.82
N PRO A 94 0.36 2.16 4.82
CA PRO A 94 -0.41 3.41 4.80
C PRO A 94 0.27 4.49 3.92
N CYS A 95 -0.52 5.46 3.46
CA CYS A 95 -0.09 6.59 2.64
C CYS A 95 -0.10 7.88 3.44
N SER A 96 1.05 8.54 3.61
CA SER A 96 1.11 9.86 4.26
C SER A 96 0.49 10.94 3.37
N MET A 97 -0.08 11.99 3.97
CA MET A 97 -0.59 13.13 3.17
C MET A 97 0.53 13.85 2.40
N GLY A 98 1.78 13.78 2.88
CA GLY A 98 2.95 14.22 2.13
C GLY A 98 3.18 13.41 0.86
N THR A 99 3.06 12.07 0.94
CA THR A 99 3.13 11.18 -0.21
C THR A 99 1.95 11.41 -1.17
N VAL A 100 0.73 11.59 -0.66
CA VAL A 100 -0.43 11.96 -1.50
C VAL A 100 -0.14 13.24 -2.28
N ALA A 101 0.39 14.27 -1.62
CA ALA A 101 0.77 15.52 -2.30
C ALA A 101 1.85 15.29 -3.37
N ALA A 102 2.88 14.51 -3.04
CA ALA A 102 3.95 14.21 -3.99
C ALA A 102 3.45 13.48 -5.25
N VAL A 103 2.53 12.53 -5.09
CA VAL A 103 1.87 11.83 -6.20
C VAL A 103 0.97 12.77 -6.99
N ALA A 104 0.14 13.57 -6.30
CA ALA A 104 -0.77 14.54 -6.93
C ALA A 104 -0.04 15.53 -7.86
N HIS A 105 1.16 15.96 -7.45
CA HIS A 105 1.97 16.93 -8.16
C HIS A 105 3.12 16.31 -8.97
N GLY A 106 3.17 14.98 -9.08
CA GLY A 106 4.17 14.26 -9.90
C GLY A 106 5.63 14.55 -9.53
N THR A 107 5.95 14.75 -8.25
CA THR A 107 7.29 15.25 -7.87
C THR A 107 8.40 14.22 -8.05
N SER A 108 8.07 12.94 -7.96
CA SER A 108 8.93 11.80 -8.32
C SER A 108 10.33 11.82 -7.67
N ARG A 109 10.46 12.27 -6.42
CA ARG A 109 11.72 12.50 -5.71
C ARG A 109 12.30 11.24 -5.03
N SER A 110 11.47 10.22 -4.81
CA SER A 110 11.87 8.90 -4.32
C SER A 110 11.44 7.80 -5.29
N LEU A 111 11.88 6.55 -5.08
CA LEU A 111 11.43 5.42 -5.88
C LEU A 111 9.93 5.15 -5.67
N ILE A 112 9.40 5.31 -4.46
CA ILE A 112 7.95 5.19 -4.20
C ILE A 112 7.17 6.23 -5.02
N GLU A 113 7.58 7.50 -4.97
CA GLU A 113 6.91 8.55 -5.76
C GLU A 113 7.02 8.26 -7.27
N ARG A 114 8.21 7.81 -7.72
CA ARG A 114 8.45 7.49 -9.13
C ARG A 114 7.63 6.29 -9.59
N ALA A 115 7.50 5.25 -8.78
CA ALA A 115 6.71 4.07 -9.09
C ALA A 115 5.22 4.43 -9.20
N ALA A 116 4.71 5.31 -8.34
CA ALA A 116 3.34 5.79 -8.43
C ALA A 116 3.09 6.61 -9.72
N ASP A 117 4.03 7.49 -10.09
CA ASP A 117 4.01 8.24 -11.36
C ASP A 117 4.00 7.29 -12.58
N VAL A 118 4.83 6.24 -12.54
CA VAL A 118 4.85 5.19 -13.57
C VAL A 118 3.51 4.45 -13.63
N VAL A 119 2.93 4.07 -12.50
CA VAL A 119 1.65 3.35 -12.46
C VAL A 119 0.53 4.20 -13.07
N LEU A 120 0.48 5.50 -12.73
CA LEU A 120 -0.51 6.43 -13.29
C LEU A 120 -0.34 6.62 -14.80
N LYS A 121 0.88 6.93 -15.28
CA LYS A 121 1.11 7.21 -16.70
C LYS A 121 0.89 5.97 -17.59
N GLU A 122 1.13 4.77 -17.05
CA GLU A 122 0.88 3.49 -17.71
C GLU A 122 -0.58 3.00 -17.54
N ARG A 123 -1.45 3.81 -16.91
CA ARG A 123 -2.87 3.51 -16.67
C ARG A 123 -3.10 2.19 -15.92
N ARG A 124 -2.22 1.90 -14.95
CA ARG A 124 -2.34 0.75 -14.05
C ARG A 124 -3.06 1.16 -12.77
N THR A 125 -3.61 0.19 -12.06
CA THR A 125 -4.30 0.44 -10.79
C THR A 125 -3.33 1.00 -9.75
N LEU A 126 -3.60 2.21 -9.24
CA LEU A 126 -2.95 2.80 -8.09
C LEU A 126 -3.94 2.95 -6.95
N VAL A 127 -3.69 2.33 -5.80
CA VAL A 127 -4.48 2.49 -4.56
C VAL A 127 -3.66 3.27 -3.54
N LEU A 128 -4.19 4.41 -3.10
CA LEU A 128 -3.62 5.20 -2.02
C LEU A 128 -4.46 4.98 -0.76
N VAL A 129 -3.81 4.60 0.34
CA VAL A 129 -4.49 4.33 1.62
C VAL A 129 -4.17 5.42 2.64
N PRO A 130 -4.74 6.63 2.52
CA PRO A 130 -4.42 7.71 3.44
C PRO A 130 -4.94 7.44 4.85
N ARG A 131 -4.11 7.75 5.85
CA ARG A 131 -4.50 7.77 7.27
C ARG A 131 -4.21 9.16 7.85
N GLU A 132 -5.24 10.00 7.88
CA GLU A 132 -5.17 11.33 8.49
C GLU A 132 -6.54 11.77 8.99
N THR A 133 -6.58 12.50 10.10
CA THR A 133 -7.79 13.18 10.58
C THR A 133 -7.43 14.26 11.61
N PRO A 134 -7.99 15.47 11.53
CA PRO A 134 -8.89 15.99 10.49
C PRO A 134 -8.17 16.27 9.15
N LEU A 135 -8.94 16.40 8.07
CA LEU A 135 -8.40 16.76 6.75
C LEU A 135 -8.45 18.28 6.55
N SER A 136 -7.31 18.87 6.19
CA SER A 136 -7.25 20.26 5.73
C SER A 136 -7.78 20.38 4.29
N LEU A 137 -8.11 21.61 3.86
CA LEU A 137 -8.48 21.85 2.46
C LEU A 137 -7.36 21.47 1.47
N VAL A 138 -6.09 21.59 1.89
CA VAL A 138 -4.94 21.16 1.09
C VAL A 138 -4.96 19.64 0.90
N HIS A 139 -5.25 18.89 1.97
CA HIS A 139 -5.38 17.44 1.89
C HIS A 139 -6.50 17.04 0.92
N LEU A 140 -7.69 17.65 1.08
CA LEU A 140 -8.84 17.36 0.23
C LEU A 140 -8.56 17.66 -1.25
N ARG A 141 -7.95 18.82 -1.57
CA ARG A 141 -7.59 19.16 -2.95
C ARG A 141 -6.60 18.17 -3.56
N ASN A 142 -5.59 17.73 -2.81
CA ASN A 142 -4.65 16.73 -3.30
C ASN A 142 -5.31 15.36 -3.49
N LEU A 143 -6.21 14.95 -2.58
CA LEU A 143 -6.99 13.72 -2.72
C LEU A 143 -7.91 13.75 -3.94
N THR A 144 -8.55 14.89 -4.21
CA THR A 144 -9.32 15.10 -5.44
C THR A 144 -8.43 14.97 -6.67
N LEU A 145 -7.28 15.65 -6.69
CA LEU A 145 -6.39 15.65 -7.85
C LEU A 145 -5.86 14.24 -8.20
N VAL A 146 -5.45 13.45 -7.21
CA VAL A 146 -5.02 12.05 -7.47
C VAL A 146 -6.19 11.18 -7.94
N ALA A 147 -7.40 11.41 -7.44
CA ALA A 147 -8.59 10.68 -7.89
C ALA A 147 -8.94 11.01 -9.35
N GLU A 148 -8.88 12.30 -9.74
CA GLU A 148 -9.07 12.76 -11.11
C GLU A 148 -7.98 12.21 -12.06
N ALA A 149 -6.75 12.03 -11.55
CA ALA A 149 -5.66 11.39 -12.29
C ALA A 149 -5.84 9.86 -12.46
N GLY A 150 -6.83 9.24 -11.80
CA GLY A 150 -7.15 7.82 -11.91
C GLY A 150 -6.69 6.94 -10.74
N ALA A 151 -6.12 7.52 -9.68
CA ALA A 151 -5.82 6.77 -8.46
C ALA A 151 -7.11 6.49 -7.66
N ILE A 152 -7.12 5.36 -6.96
CA ILE A 152 -8.17 5.02 -6.00
C ILE A 152 -7.76 5.59 -4.64
N VAL A 153 -8.58 6.50 -4.11
CA VAL A 153 -8.44 7.02 -2.74
C VAL A 153 -9.24 6.14 -1.79
N LEU A 154 -8.55 5.29 -1.05
CA LEU A 154 -9.12 4.33 -0.10
C LEU A 154 -8.68 4.69 1.32
N PRO A 155 -9.32 5.66 2.00
CA PRO A 155 -8.89 6.04 3.34
C PRO A 155 -8.96 4.85 4.31
N ALA A 156 -8.05 4.82 5.29
CA ALA A 156 -8.06 3.83 6.37
C ALA A 156 -9.23 4.08 7.36
N ALA A 157 -10.46 3.93 6.86
CA ALA A 157 -11.72 4.16 7.54
C ALA A 157 -12.54 2.85 7.54
N PRO A 158 -12.24 1.90 8.45
CA PRO A 158 -12.88 0.59 8.45
C PRO A 158 -14.38 0.68 8.79
N GLY A 159 -15.18 -0.16 8.12
CA GLY A 159 -16.58 -0.34 8.45
C GLY A 159 -16.79 -1.21 9.69
N PHE A 160 -17.99 -1.13 10.29
CA PHE A 160 -18.36 -1.90 11.48
C PHE A 160 -19.55 -2.86 11.23
N TYR A 161 -20.05 -2.90 10.00
CA TYR A 161 -21.24 -3.67 9.66
C TYR A 161 -21.01 -5.19 9.74
N HIS A 162 -19.76 -5.64 9.72
CA HIS A 162 -19.38 -7.04 9.94
C HIS A 162 -19.18 -7.40 11.42
N LYS A 163 -19.52 -6.48 12.35
CA LYS A 163 -19.42 -6.67 13.81
C LYS A 163 -18.03 -7.15 14.26
N PRO A 164 -16.98 -6.35 14.04
CA PRO A 164 -15.62 -6.70 14.42
C PRO A 164 -15.51 -6.94 15.94
N GLU A 165 -14.82 -8.01 16.33
CA GLU A 165 -14.59 -8.38 17.74
C GLU A 165 -13.19 -8.00 18.22
N GLN A 166 -12.27 -7.78 17.28
CA GLN A 166 -10.89 -7.39 17.55
C GLN A 166 -10.37 -6.37 16.53
N VAL A 167 -9.31 -5.65 16.90
CA VAL A 167 -8.66 -4.67 16.01
C VAL A 167 -8.26 -5.27 14.67
N ARG A 168 -7.83 -6.54 14.66
CA ARG A 168 -7.47 -7.25 13.42
C ARG A 168 -8.63 -7.30 12.42
N ASP A 169 -9.88 -7.37 12.88
CA ASP A 169 -11.04 -7.45 11.98
C ASP A 169 -11.30 -6.11 11.26
N LEU A 170 -10.89 -4.99 11.89
CA LEU A 170 -10.89 -3.67 11.26
C LEU A 170 -9.73 -3.52 10.27
N VAL A 171 -8.58 -4.12 10.59
CA VAL A 171 -7.43 -4.18 9.67
C VAL A 171 -7.79 -5.00 8.43
N ASP A 172 -8.33 -6.20 8.63
CA ASP A 172 -8.73 -7.11 7.57
C ASP A 172 -9.81 -6.51 6.67
N PHE A 173 -10.69 -5.66 7.20
CA PHE A 173 -11.63 -4.89 6.40
C PHE A 173 -10.95 -4.02 5.35
N VAL A 174 -10.00 -3.17 5.76
CA VAL A 174 -9.32 -2.26 4.84
C VAL A 174 -8.46 -3.05 3.86
N VAL A 175 -7.76 -4.08 4.34
CA VAL A 175 -6.94 -4.96 3.49
C VAL A 175 -7.80 -5.68 2.46
N GLN A 176 -8.99 -6.19 2.83
CA GLN A 176 -9.91 -6.79 1.88
C GLN A 176 -10.30 -5.82 0.76
N ARG A 177 -10.62 -4.56 1.10
CA ARG A 177 -10.97 -3.55 0.09
C ARG A 177 -9.81 -3.26 -0.86
N ILE A 178 -8.57 -3.28 -0.38
CA ILE A 178 -7.37 -3.15 -1.23
C ILE A 178 -7.27 -4.34 -2.19
N LEU A 179 -7.39 -5.57 -1.67
CA LEU A 179 -7.33 -6.80 -2.47
C LEU A 179 -8.42 -6.83 -3.56
N ASP A 180 -9.64 -6.41 -3.22
CA ASP A 180 -10.76 -6.30 -4.16
C ASP A 180 -10.41 -5.35 -5.34
N HIS A 181 -9.85 -4.18 -5.05
CA HIS A 181 -9.47 -3.20 -6.08
C HIS A 181 -8.26 -3.63 -6.93
N LEU A 182 -7.38 -4.47 -6.39
CA LEU A 182 -6.31 -5.12 -7.16
C LEU A 182 -6.79 -6.33 -7.97
N GLY A 183 -8.05 -6.74 -7.84
CA GLY A 183 -8.59 -7.94 -8.50
C GLY A 183 -7.99 -9.25 -7.96
N LEU A 184 -7.50 -9.25 -6.71
CA LEU A 184 -6.95 -10.43 -6.07
C LEU A 184 -8.06 -11.24 -5.37
N GLU A 185 -8.22 -12.49 -5.78
CA GLU A 185 -9.21 -13.41 -5.20
C GLU A 185 -8.72 -14.01 -3.88
N VAL A 186 -8.67 -13.18 -2.84
CA VAL A 186 -8.38 -13.58 -1.46
C VAL A 186 -9.50 -13.09 -0.55
N ALA A 187 -10.00 -13.97 0.31
CA ALA A 187 -11.12 -13.69 1.22
C ALA A 187 -10.65 -13.69 2.68
N LEU A 188 -10.54 -12.49 3.26
CA LEU A 188 -10.27 -12.24 4.68
C LEU A 188 -11.56 -11.94 5.44
N VAL A 189 -12.47 -11.22 4.79
CA VAL A 189 -13.77 -10.81 5.37
C VAL A 189 -14.90 -11.43 4.56
N LYS A 190 -15.99 -11.82 5.23
CA LYS A 190 -17.20 -12.27 4.54
C LYS A 190 -17.73 -11.16 3.64
N ARG A 191 -17.96 -11.46 2.36
CA ARG A 191 -18.60 -10.53 1.42
C ARG A 191 -20.00 -10.17 1.91
N TRP A 192 -20.41 -8.94 1.64
CA TRP A 192 -21.76 -8.47 1.93
C TRP A 192 -22.79 -9.31 1.16
N GLY A 193 -23.73 -9.94 1.87
CA GLY A 193 -24.75 -10.82 1.30
C GLY A 193 -26.16 -10.21 1.23
N GLY A 194 -26.36 -9.02 1.80
CA GLY A 194 -27.70 -8.50 2.14
C GLY A 194 -28.16 -8.96 3.51
#